data_AF-A0A7F8K5H0-F1
#
_entry.id   AF-A0A7F8K5H0-F1
#
_cell.length_a   1.000
_cell.length_b   1.000
_cell.length_c   1.000
_cell.angle_alpha   90.00
_cell.angle_beta   90.00
_cell.angle_gamma   90.00
#
_symmetry.space_group_name_H-M   'P 1'
#
loop_
_entity.id
_entity.type
_entity.pdbx_description
1 polymer ?
#
loop_
_entity_poly.entity_id
_entity_poly.type
_entity_poly.pdbx_seq_one_letter_code
_entity_poly.pdbx_strand_id
1 'polypeptide(L)'
;MFQEAEKFVTSLGLLSTPPEFWKNAMMERPTDGREVECHASAWDFYEGKDFRIKKCTEVTIEDLLSIFHQMGYIQYFLQYKNLSVIFHTEEEVSFLMNVALEKIAFIPFAYLVDLFRWKVFDGTIEKAVYSQEWWNLRYFLSFVLQFQFHEALCKASGHMGPLH
;
A
#
# COMPACT_ATOMS: atom_id res chain seq x y z
N MET A 1 10.24 14.34 10.33
CA MET A 1 9.62 13.70 9.15
C MET A 1 8.52 12.73 9.57
N PHE A 2 8.80 11.68 10.36
CA PHE A 2 7.77 10.75 10.84
C PHE A 2 6.61 11.42 11.60
N GLN A 3 6.89 12.38 12.49
CA GLN A 3 5.83 13.11 13.20
C GLN A 3 4.90 13.90 12.27
N GLU A 4 5.41 14.44 11.16
CA GLU A 4 4.58 15.13 10.18
C GLU A 4 3.71 14.14 9.38
N ALA A 5 4.25 12.96 9.06
CA ALA A 5 3.45 11.89 8.47
C ALA A 5 2.34 11.41 9.43
N GLU A 6 2.61 11.29 10.73
CA GLU A 6 1.59 10.97 11.73
C GLU A 6 0.50 12.05 11.82
N LYS A 7 0.89 13.33 11.86
CA LYS A 7 -0.09 14.44 11.86
C LYS A 7 -0.98 14.42 10.63
N PHE A 8 -0.42 14.14 9.46
CA PHE A 8 -1.20 13.99 8.22
C PHE A 8 -2.18 12.82 8.31
N VAL A 9 -1.70 11.65 8.72
CA VAL A 9 -2.55 10.45 8.84
C VAL A 9 -3.69 10.67 9.83
N THR A 10 -3.40 11.26 10.99
CA THR A 10 -4.40 11.53 12.02
C THR A 10 -5.37 12.66 11.62
N SER A 11 -4.95 13.62 10.79
CA SER A 11 -5.87 14.65 10.26
C SER A 11 -6.92 14.08 9.31
N LEU A 12 -6.66 12.92 8.69
CA LEU A 12 -7.62 12.16 7.91
C LEU A 12 -8.60 11.34 8.77
N GLY A 13 -8.50 11.41 10.10
CA GLY A 13 -9.32 10.62 11.03
C GLY A 13 -8.87 9.16 11.19
N LEU A 14 -7.66 8.82 10.73
CA LEU A 14 -7.08 7.50 10.95
C LEU A 14 -6.47 7.37 12.36
N LEU A 15 -6.04 6.16 12.71
CA LEU A 15 -5.60 5.83 14.06
C LEU A 15 -4.24 6.45 14.38
N SER A 16 -4.06 7.00 15.58
CA SER A 16 -2.73 7.40 16.06
C SER A 16 -1.83 6.19 16.23
N THR A 17 -0.52 6.37 16.00
CA THR A 17 0.43 5.28 16.22
C THR A 17 0.62 5.03 17.73
N PRO A 18 0.76 3.76 18.15
CA PRO A 18 0.89 3.44 19.56
C PRO A 18 2.27 3.91 20.11
N PRO A 19 2.40 4.18 21.42
CA PRO A 19 3.69 4.58 22.01
C PRO A 19 4.84 3.59 21.75
N GLU A 20 4.52 2.30 21.67
CA GLU A 20 5.46 1.22 21.37
C GLU A 20 6.13 1.40 20.00
N PHE A 21 5.39 1.93 19.02
CA PHE A 21 5.93 2.22 17.68
C PHE A 21 7.10 3.21 17.77
N TRP A 22 6.93 4.32 18.48
CA TRP A 22 7.98 5.34 18.64
C TRP A 22 9.18 4.87 19.43
N LYS A 23 8.95 3.94 20.37
CA LYS A 23 10.01 3.38 21.21
C LYS A 23 10.85 2.35 20.46
N ASN A 24 10.23 1.54 19.61
CA ASN A 24 10.86 0.35 19.04
C ASN A 24 11.24 0.49 17.56
N ALA A 25 10.68 1.46 16.83
CA ALA A 25 11.01 1.68 15.43
C ALA A 25 12.46 2.16 15.25
N MET A 26 13.12 1.69 14.18
CA MET A 26 14.43 2.17 13.78
C MET A 26 14.24 3.21 12.67
N MET A 27 14.19 4.48 13.07
CA MET A 27 13.98 5.61 12.16
C MET A 27 15.30 6.19 11.63
N GLU A 28 16.40 5.95 12.34
CA GLU A 28 17.74 6.41 11.99
C GLU A 28 18.72 5.24 12.06
N ARG A 29 19.84 5.38 11.35
CA ARG A 29 20.90 4.37 11.40
C ARG A 29 21.53 4.38 12.80
N PRO A 30 21.64 3.23 13.50
CA PRO A 30 22.33 3.15 14.77
C PRO A 30 23.80 3.58 14.66
N THR A 31 24.28 4.32 15.64
CA THR A 31 25.67 4.82 15.71
C THR A 31 26.60 3.94 16.53
N ASP A 32 26.09 2.83 17.07
CA ASP A 32 26.81 1.89 17.94
C ASP A 32 27.63 0.84 17.18
N GLY A 33 27.78 1.00 15.86
CA GLY A 33 28.61 0.14 15.01
C GLY A 33 27.95 -1.16 14.60
N ARG A 34 26.67 -1.39 14.93
CA ARG A 34 25.93 -2.56 14.42
C ARG A 34 25.69 -2.46 12.92
N GLU A 35 25.88 -3.58 12.24
CA GLU A 35 25.42 -3.73 10.85
C GLU A 35 23.91 -3.91 10.83
N VAL A 36 23.24 -3.10 10.00
CA VAL A 36 21.80 -3.12 9.85
C VAL A 36 21.44 -3.05 8.37
N GLU A 37 20.36 -3.72 8.00
CA GLU A 37 19.75 -3.57 6.69
C GLU A 37 18.97 -2.23 6.68
N CYS A 38 19.18 -1.38 5.68
CA CYS A 38 18.64 -0.01 5.63
C CYS A 38 17.41 0.16 4.72
N HIS A 39 17.06 -0.84 3.90
CA HIS A 39 15.86 -0.84 3.09
C HIS A 39 14.61 -0.61 3.96
N ALA A 40 13.77 0.31 3.49
CA ALA A 40 12.54 0.69 4.20
C ALA A 40 11.58 -0.51 4.27
N SER A 41 11.08 -0.80 5.47
CA SER A 41 10.10 -1.86 5.70
C SER A 41 9.23 -1.55 6.91
N ALA A 42 7.98 -1.98 6.86
CA ALA A 42 7.02 -1.91 7.95
C ALA A 42 6.69 -3.33 8.42
N TRP A 43 6.57 -3.51 9.72
CA TRP A 43 6.45 -4.81 10.37
C TRP A 43 5.30 -4.81 11.37
N ASP A 44 4.49 -5.87 11.30
CA ASP A 44 3.49 -6.25 12.30
C ASP A 44 4.05 -7.48 13.07
N PHE A 45 4.10 -7.38 14.39
CA PHE A 45 4.59 -8.47 15.25
C PHE A 45 3.48 -9.40 15.73
N TYR A 46 2.24 -9.24 15.23
CA TYR A 46 1.08 -10.09 15.49
C TYR A 46 0.59 -10.14 16.95
N GLU A 47 1.15 -9.30 17.82
CA GLU A 47 0.71 -9.15 19.22
C GLU A 47 -0.42 -8.10 19.39
N GLY A 48 -0.82 -7.44 18.30
CA GLY A 48 -1.85 -6.40 18.28
C GLY A 48 -1.43 -5.07 18.93
N LYS A 49 -0.16 -4.94 19.34
CA LYS A 49 0.39 -3.77 20.03
C LYS A 49 1.70 -3.26 19.41
N ASP A 50 2.52 -4.16 18.90
CA ASP A 50 3.86 -3.83 18.44
C ASP A 50 3.92 -3.78 16.91
N PHE A 51 4.08 -2.57 16.39
CA PHE A 51 4.21 -2.26 14.98
C PHE A 51 5.45 -1.40 14.82
N ARG A 52 6.25 -1.66 13.79
CA ARG A 52 7.56 -1.01 13.67
C ARG A 52 7.87 -0.66 12.22
N ILE A 53 8.57 0.45 12.03
CA ILE A 53 9.25 0.75 10.77
C ILE A 53 10.76 0.60 10.98
N LYS A 54 11.42 0.03 9.98
CA LYS A 54 12.87 -0.03 9.88
C LYS A 54 13.29 0.72 8.63
N LYS A 55 13.93 1.88 8.81
CA LYS A 55 14.49 2.70 7.73
C LYS A 55 15.68 3.49 8.25
N CYS A 56 16.78 3.50 7.51
CA CYS A 56 17.87 4.46 7.75
C CYS A 56 17.50 5.77 7.07
N THR A 57 16.85 6.69 7.79
CA THR A 57 16.33 7.92 7.19
C THR A 57 17.42 8.95 6.97
N GLU A 58 17.46 9.51 5.76
CA GLU A 58 18.19 10.70 5.39
C GLU A 58 17.22 11.88 5.21
N VAL A 59 17.71 13.12 5.36
CA VAL A 59 16.89 14.33 5.25
C VAL A 59 16.68 14.69 3.77
N THR A 60 15.93 13.87 3.05
CA THR A 60 15.59 14.04 1.62
C THR A 60 14.09 13.94 1.39
N ILE A 61 13.62 14.47 0.25
CA ILE A 61 12.20 14.37 -0.12
C ILE A 61 11.79 12.93 -0.47
N GLU A 62 12.70 12.17 -1.07
CA GLU A 62 12.50 10.74 -1.38
C GLU A 62 12.26 9.94 -0.11
N ASP A 63 13.02 10.24 0.94
CA ASP A 63 12.85 9.62 2.24
C ASP A 63 11.58 10.08 2.95
N LEU A 64 11.16 11.33 2.75
CA LEU A 64 9.85 11.79 3.23
C LEU A 64 8.71 10.99 2.59
N LEU A 65 8.72 10.84 1.27
CA LEU A 65 7.71 10.05 0.54
C LEU A 65 7.74 8.58 0.96
N SER A 66 8.94 8.02 1.14
CA SER A 66 9.12 6.67 1.67
C SER A 66 8.54 6.51 3.07
N ILE A 67 8.69 7.50 3.95
CA ILE A 67 8.08 7.50 5.29
C ILE A 67 6.55 7.48 5.18
N PHE A 68 5.95 8.32 4.33
CA PHE A 68 4.50 8.30 4.11
C PHE A 68 4.01 6.94 3.62
N HIS A 69 4.74 6.32 2.69
CA HIS A 69 4.46 4.96 2.21
C HIS A 69 4.48 3.94 3.35
N GLN A 70 5.53 3.93 4.16
CA GLN A 70 5.65 2.98 5.27
C GLN A 70 4.62 3.24 6.38
N MET A 71 4.27 4.49 6.65
CA MET A 71 3.19 4.85 7.58
C MET A 71 1.82 4.36 7.08
N GLY A 72 1.61 4.30 5.76
CA GLY A 72 0.44 3.67 5.16
C GLY A 72 0.31 2.18 5.54
N TYR A 73 1.41 1.42 5.51
CA TYR A 73 1.40 0.03 5.99
C TYR A 73 1.10 -0.07 7.47
N ILE A 74 1.69 0.78 8.31
CA ILE A 74 1.39 0.78 9.75
C ILE A 74 -0.09 1.06 10.00
N GLN A 75 -0.69 2.00 9.26
CA GLN A 75 -2.13 2.23 9.35
C GLN A 75 -2.94 1.00 8.95
N TYR A 76 -2.57 0.37 7.84
CA TYR A 76 -3.20 -0.88 7.42
C TYR A 76 -3.18 -1.91 8.56
N PHE A 77 -2.02 -2.11 9.20
CA PHE A 77 -1.85 -3.03 10.34
C PHE A 77 -2.72 -2.64 11.55
N LEU A 78 -2.77 -1.35 11.88
CA LEU A 78 -3.57 -0.85 13.00
C LEU A 78 -5.08 -1.07 12.80
N GLN A 79 -5.58 -1.01 11.56
CA GLN A 79 -7.01 -1.18 11.29
C GLN A 79 -7.48 -2.63 11.49
N TYR A 80 -6.63 -3.62 11.25
CA TYR A 80 -7.00 -5.04 11.39
C TYR A 80 -6.46 -5.73 12.65
N LYS A 81 -5.69 -5.03 13.51
CA LYS A 81 -5.02 -5.60 14.69
C LYS A 81 -5.87 -6.37 15.72
N ASN A 82 -7.18 -6.16 15.71
CA ASN A 82 -8.12 -6.79 16.65
C ASN A 82 -8.80 -8.03 16.05
N LEU A 83 -8.47 -8.39 14.81
CA LEU A 83 -8.92 -9.63 14.21
C LEU A 83 -8.10 -10.80 14.81
N SER A 84 -8.54 -12.04 14.61
CA SER A 84 -7.71 -13.18 15.07
C SER A 84 -6.40 -13.22 14.28
N VAL A 85 -5.32 -13.78 14.86
CA VAL A 85 -4.04 -13.92 14.16
C VAL A 85 -4.18 -14.67 12.83
N ILE A 86 -5.16 -15.56 12.70
CA ILE A 86 -5.51 -16.27 11.44
C ILE A 86 -6.02 -15.30 10.37
N PHE A 87 -6.65 -14.19 10.78
CA PHE A 87 -7.05 -13.06 9.93
C PHE A 87 -5.96 -11.99 9.79
N HIS A 88 -4.92 -12.02 10.65
CA HIS A 88 -3.69 -11.25 10.41
C HIS A 88 -2.84 -11.92 9.31
N THR A 89 -3.02 -13.23 9.14
CA THR A 89 -2.61 -13.96 7.93
C THR A 89 -3.72 -13.91 6.87
N GLU A 90 -3.33 -14.03 5.61
CA GLU A 90 -4.12 -13.75 4.40
C GLU A 90 -5.48 -14.51 4.24
N GLU A 91 -5.91 -15.38 5.17
CA GLU A 91 -6.91 -16.43 4.93
C GLU A 91 -8.40 -16.11 5.24
N GLU A 92 -8.75 -15.17 6.14
CA GLU A 92 -10.16 -14.71 6.30
C GLU A 92 -10.36 -13.20 6.05
N VAL A 93 -9.27 -12.44 5.99
CA VAL A 93 -9.15 -11.43 4.93
C VAL A 93 -9.38 -12.10 3.57
N SER A 94 -9.06 -13.37 3.37
CA SER A 94 -9.61 -14.17 2.26
C SER A 94 -11.07 -14.63 2.43
N PHE A 95 -11.93 -14.13 3.32
CA PHE A 95 -13.38 -14.34 3.18
C PHE A 95 -14.08 -13.04 2.84
N LEU A 96 -13.86 -11.98 3.62
CA LEU A 96 -14.36 -10.64 3.28
C LEU A 96 -13.59 -10.02 2.12
N MET A 97 -12.30 -10.30 2.01
CA MET A 97 -11.50 -10.05 0.83
C MET A 97 -11.39 -11.27 -0.10
N ASN A 98 -11.94 -12.49 0.14
CA ASN A 98 -12.39 -13.29 -1.02
C ASN A 98 -13.63 -12.66 -1.63
N VAL A 99 -14.60 -12.17 -0.85
CA VAL A 99 -15.77 -11.49 -1.41
C VAL A 99 -15.32 -10.19 -2.09
N ALA A 100 -14.40 -9.42 -1.51
CA ALA A 100 -13.83 -8.25 -2.16
C ALA A 100 -12.82 -8.60 -3.28
N LEU A 101 -12.05 -9.69 -3.24
CA LEU A 101 -11.18 -10.14 -4.35
C LEU A 101 -12.00 -10.75 -5.48
N GLU A 102 -13.06 -11.51 -5.21
CA GLU A 102 -14.02 -12.06 -6.17
C GLU A 102 -14.88 -10.97 -6.81
N LYS A 103 -15.29 -9.95 -6.06
CA LYS A 103 -16.24 -8.94 -6.54
C LYS A 103 -15.59 -7.61 -6.92
N ILE A 104 -14.59 -7.12 -6.19
CA ILE A 104 -14.02 -5.78 -6.35
C ILE A 104 -12.62 -5.82 -6.96
N ALA A 105 -11.69 -6.66 -6.49
CA ALA A 105 -10.37 -6.82 -7.10
C ALA A 105 -10.42 -7.62 -8.41
N PHE A 106 -11.45 -8.45 -8.58
CA PHE A 106 -11.74 -9.07 -9.87
C PHE A 106 -12.23 -8.06 -10.89
N ILE A 107 -12.81 -6.91 -10.54
CA ILE A 107 -13.29 -5.94 -11.54
C ILE A 107 -12.12 -5.41 -12.40
N PRO A 108 -11.03 -4.91 -11.80
CA PRO A 108 -9.84 -4.55 -12.56
C PRO A 108 -9.26 -5.74 -13.34
N PHE A 109 -9.12 -6.91 -12.71
CA PHE A 109 -8.57 -8.09 -13.38
C PHE A 109 -9.44 -8.60 -14.54
N ALA A 110 -10.76 -8.65 -14.39
CA ALA A 110 -11.73 -9.06 -15.40
C ALA A 110 -11.79 -8.07 -16.55
N TYR A 111 -11.80 -6.76 -16.24
CA TYR A 111 -11.69 -5.72 -17.24
C TYR A 111 -10.39 -5.86 -18.05
N LEU A 112 -9.28 -6.15 -17.38
CA LEU A 112 -8.00 -6.39 -18.04
C LEU A 112 -7.98 -7.66 -18.89
N VAL A 113 -8.55 -8.77 -18.41
CA VAL A 113 -8.69 -10.02 -19.18
C VAL A 113 -9.53 -9.80 -20.43
N ASP A 114 -10.67 -9.11 -20.31
CA ASP A 114 -11.54 -8.85 -21.46
C ASP A 114 -10.93 -7.83 -22.42
N LEU A 115 -10.27 -6.78 -21.93
CA LEU A 115 -9.50 -5.84 -22.76
C LEU A 115 -8.38 -6.56 -23.54
N PHE A 116 -7.65 -7.46 -22.89
CA PHE A 116 -6.61 -8.27 -23.52
C PHE A 116 -7.22 -9.21 -24.58
N ARG A 117 -8.29 -9.93 -24.23
CA ARG A 117 -8.98 -10.85 -25.16
C ARG A 117 -9.54 -10.13 -26.38
N TRP A 118 -10.18 -8.97 -26.20
CA TRP A 118 -10.69 -8.18 -27.33
C TRP A 118 -9.58 -7.74 -28.27
N LYS A 119 -8.44 -7.27 -27.73
CA LYS A 119 -7.25 -6.92 -28.51
C LYS A 119 -6.58 -8.11 -29.20
N VAL A 120 -6.74 -9.31 -28.66
CA VAL A 120 -6.30 -10.54 -29.33
C VAL A 120 -7.27 -10.92 -30.45
N PHE A 121 -8.58 -10.78 -30.25
CA PHE A 121 -9.59 -11.17 -31.23
C PHE A 121 -9.76 -10.16 -32.38
N ASP A 122 -9.50 -8.88 -32.17
CA ASP A 122 -9.48 -7.86 -33.22
C ASP A 122 -8.16 -7.83 -34.01
N GLY A 123 -7.15 -8.59 -33.55
CA GLY A 123 -5.84 -8.73 -34.20
C GLY A 123 -4.80 -7.68 -33.79
N THR A 124 -5.10 -6.79 -32.84
CA THR A 124 -4.15 -5.78 -32.34
C THR A 124 -2.94 -6.39 -31.64
N ILE A 125 -3.12 -7.52 -30.94
CA ILE A 125 -2.04 -8.24 -30.26
C ILE A 125 -1.71 -9.52 -31.04
N GLU A 126 -0.48 -9.60 -31.54
CA GLU A 126 0.03 -10.79 -32.20
C GLU A 126 0.48 -11.88 -31.21
N LYS A 127 0.37 -13.14 -31.62
CA LYS A 127 0.70 -14.30 -30.78
C LYS A 127 2.13 -14.29 -30.25
N ALA A 128 3.06 -13.68 -30.98
CA ALA A 128 4.46 -13.58 -30.58
C ALA A 128 4.66 -12.73 -29.30
N VAL A 129 3.74 -11.81 -28.98
CA VAL A 129 3.89 -10.82 -27.89
C VAL A 129 2.87 -10.96 -26.77
N TYR A 130 2.09 -12.05 -26.73
CA TYR A 130 1.02 -12.26 -25.74
C TYR A 130 1.47 -12.05 -24.29
N SER A 131 2.58 -12.68 -23.88
CA SER A 131 3.05 -12.59 -22.51
C SER A 131 3.51 -11.17 -22.15
N GLN A 132 4.17 -10.47 -23.07
CA GLN A 132 4.64 -9.10 -22.84
C GLN A 132 3.46 -8.14 -22.67
N GLU A 133 2.51 -8.18 -23.59
CA GLU A 133 1.34 -7.29 -23.55
C GLU A 133 0.44 -7.57 -22.35
N TRP A 134 0.32 -8.83 -21.94
CA TRP A 134 -0.39 -9.21 -20.72
C TRP A 134 0.23 -8.55 -19.47
N TRP A 135 1.55 -8.63 -19.31
CA TRP A 135 2.24 -8.01 -18.18
C TRP A 135 2.16 -6.48 -18.24
N ASN A 136 2.34 -5.88 -19.43
CA ASN A 136 2.21 -4.44 -19.63
C ASN A 136 0.85 -3.91 -19.15
N LEU A 137 -0.24 -4.55 -19.57
CA LEU A 137 -1.59 -4.18 -19.13
C LEU A 137 -1.76 -4.30 -17.61
N ARG A 138 -1.17 -5.33 -17.00
CA ARG A 138 -1.30 -5.59 -15.55
C ARG A 138 -0.62 -4.52 -14.71
N TYR A 139 0.60 -4.13 -15.07
CA TYR A 139 1.30 -3.04 -14.39
C TYR A 139 0.57 -1.71 -14.58
N PHE A 140 0.12 -1.43 -15.80
CA PHE A 140 -0.66 -0.24 -16.11
C PHE A 140 -1.91 -0.12 -15.22
N LEU A 141 -2.64 -1.21 -15.03
CA LEU A 141 -3.85 -1.20 -14.21
C LEU A 141 -3.59 -0.93 -12.73
N SER A 142 -2.50 -1.49 -12.18
CA SER A 142 -2.09 -1.24 -10.79
C SER A 142 -1.73 0.23 -10.55
N PHE A 143 -1.07 0.84 -11.53
CA PHE A 143 -0.78 2.26 -11.53
C PHE A 143 -2.07 3.09 -11.62
N VAL A 144 -3.01 2.73 -12.49
CA VAL A 144 -4.30 3.44 -12.63
C VAL A 144 -5.13 3.40 -11.34
N LEU A 145 -5.14 2.29 -10.61
CA LEU A 145 -5.86 2.18 -9.33
C LEU A 145 -5.38 3.21 -8.29
N GLN A 146 -4.08 3.53 -8.27
CA GLN A 146 -3.55 4.58 -7.40
C GLN A 146 -4.20 5.94 -7.68
N PHE A 147 -4.37 6.29 -8.96
CA PHE A 147 -5.03 7.54 -9.36
C PHE A 147 -6.54 7.51 -9.08
N GLN A 148 -7.19 6.36 -9.24
CA GLN A 148 -8.62 6.23 -8.93
C GLN A 148 -8.91 6.42 -7.44
N PHE A 149 -8.07 5.87 -6.56
CA PHE A 149 -8.18 6.14 -5.12
C PHE A 149 -7.90 7.60 -4.80
N HIS A 150 -6.87 8.20 -5.40
CA HIS A 150 -6.58 9.62 -5.22
C HIS A 150 -7.76 10.51 -5.64
N GLU A 151 -8.33 10.28 -6.82
CA GLU A 151 -9.50 11.01 -7.33
C GLU A 151 -10.71 10.86 -6.40
N ALA A 152 -11.03 9.63 -5.98
CA ALA A 152 -12.17 9.36 -5.09
C ALA A 152 -12.02 10.08 -3.74
N LEU A 153 -10.81 10.06 -3.17
CA LEU A 153 -10.51 10.74 -1.91
C LEU A 153 -10.56 12.27 -2.06
N CYS A 154 -10.02 12.83 -3.13
CA CYS A 154 -10.12 14.26 -3.41
C CYS A 154 -11.57 14.71 -3.61
N LYS A 155 -12.39 13.90 -4.29
CA LYS A 155 -13.82 14.18 -4.41
C LYS A 155 -14.53 14.12 -3.06
N ALA A 156 -14.20 13.14 -2.22
CA ALA A 156 -14.77 13.01 -0.88
C ALA A 156 -14.34 14.14 0.07
N SER A 157 -13.13 14.71 -0.11
CA SER A 157 -12.66 15.87 0.65
C SER A 157 -13.25 17.20 0.19
N GLY A 158 -14.07 17.19 -0.87
CA GLY A 158 -14.66 18.40 -1.45
C GLY A 158 -13.68 19.21 -2.31
N HIS A 159 -12.57 18.60 -2.78
CA HIS A 159 -11.65 19.25 -3.70
C HIS A 159 -12.32 19.52 -5.04
N MET A 160 -12.28 20.79 -5.48
CA MET A 160 -12.89 21.25 -6.73
C MET A 160 -11.86 21.66 -7.78
N GLY A 161 -10.57 21.54 -7.47
CA GLY A 161 -9.46 21.93 -8.35
C GLY A 161 -8.96 20.77 -9.24
N PRO A 162 -7.98 21.04 -10.12
CA PRO A 162 -7.36 19.98 -10.92
C PRO A 162 -6.63 18.95 -10.03
N LEU A 163 -6.69 17.68 -10.43
CA LEU A 163 -5.94 16.57 -9.84
C LEU A 163 -4.58 16.47 -10.54
N HIS A 164 -3.48 16.47 -9.77
CA HIS A 164 -2.10 16.40 -10.26
C HIS A 164 -1.28 15.43 -9.42
#